data_AF-A0A4D6HI94-F1
#
_entry.id   AF-A0A4D6HI94-F1
#
_cell.length_a   1.000
_cell.length_b   1.000
_cell.length_c   1.000
_cell.angle_alpha   90.00
_cell.angle_beta   90.00
_cell.angle_gamma   90.00
#
_symmetry.space_group_name_H-M   'P 1'
#
loop_
_entity.id
_entity.type
_entity.pdbx_description
1 polymer ?
#
loop_
_entity_poly.entity_id
_entity_poly.type
_entity_poly.pdbx_seq_one_letter_code
_entity_poly.pdbx_strand_id
1 'polypeptide(L)'
;MGLYERYLALRIRRHGGDPPDHIALVITERDLLERGAYETLTDCFRWAFEYASQVTVYVSVLDAAAVPALRRELETIDAPREVAVRGPDDRTRADAPIRIGIGLGGKHEFTSAVRTLAEDVDAGDVDPDEIDAEQVEEHLIFPSEPDLVIKTGAERLSDFMIWQSVYSELYFTDINWRDFRKRDFLRAVLEYCNRSRRFGQ
;
A
#
# COMPACT_ATOMS: atom_id res chain seq x y z
N MET A 1 -0.70 20.78 15.25
CA MET A 1 -1.96 19.99 15.20
C MET A 1 -3.15 20.90 15.47
N GLY A 2 -4.03 21.07 14.49
CA GLY A 2 -5.22 21.93 14.59
C GLY A 2 -6.35 21.31 15.42
N LEU A 3 -7.35 22.12 15.81
CA LEU A 3 -8.51 21.65 16.60
C LEU A 3 -9.28 20.51 15.91
N TYR A 4 -9.42 20.57 14.58
CA TYR A 4 -10.11 19.55 13.81
C TYR A 4 -9.38 18.20 13.78
N GLU A 5 -8.04 18.21 13.67
CA GLU A 5 -7.22 16.99 13.71
C GLU A 5 -7.32 16.31 15.08
N ARG A 6 -7.29 17.10 16.17
CA ARG A 6 -7.50 16.58 17.53
C ARG A 6 -8.87 15.94 17.68
N TYR A 7 -9.90 16.55 17.10
CA TYR A 7 -11.26 16.00 17.10
C TYR A 7 -11.33 14.65 16.37
N LEU A 8 -10.73 14.55 15.18
CA LEU A 8 -10.70 13.29 14.42
C LEU A 8 -9.93 12.20 15.17
N ALA A 9 -8.74 12.50 15.67
CA ALA A 9 -7.93 11.56 16.44
C ALA A 9 -8.67 11.06 17.69
N LEU A 10 -9.37 11.96 18.40
CA LEU A 10 -10.19 11.59 19.55
C LEU A 10 -11.36 10.67 19.16
N ARG A 11 -11.98 10.89 17.99
CA ARG A 11 -13.05 10.02 17.51
C ARG A 11 -12.56 8.64 17.13
N ILE A 12 -11.40 8.54 16.48
CA ILE A 12 -10.78 7.24 16.16
C ILE A 12 -10.46 6.50 17.46
N ARG A 13 -9.82 7.16 18.43
CA ARG A 13 -9.48 6.54 19.72
C ARG A 13 -10.68 6.10 20.55
N ARG A 14 -11.83 6.78 20.39
CA ARG A 14 -13.09 6.40 21.06
C ARG A 14 -13.94 5.44 20.24
N HIS A 15 -13.52 5.13 19.02
CA HIS A 15 -14.14 4.11 18.21
C HIS A 15 -13.83 2.77 18.87
N GLY A 16 -14.86 1.99 19.21
CA GLY A 16 -14.68 0.76 19.97
C GLY A 16 -14.11 -0.41 19.15
N GLY A 17 -13.78 -0.19 17.87
CA GLY A 17 -13.13 -1.17 17.00
C GLY A 17 -11.64 -0.84 16.82
N ASP A 18 -10.90 -1.84 16.35
CA ASP A 18 -9.46 -1.72 16.15
C ASP A 18 -9.12 -0.78 14.96
N PRO A 19 -8.02 -0.02 15.03
CA PRO A 19 -7.49 0.70 13.88
C PRO A 19 -6.95 -0.29 12.81
N PRO A 20 -6.75 0.15 11.56
CA PRO A 20 -6.14 -0.70 10.54
C PRO A 20 -4.69 -1.03 10.93
N ASP A 21 -4.28 -2.29 10.84
CA ASP A 21 -2.93 -2.74 11.12
C ASP A 21 -2.01 -2.59 9.90
N HIS A 22 -2.56 -2.73 8.69
CA HIS A 22 -1.88 -2.53 7.43
C HIS A 22 -2.60 -1.50 6.54
N ILE A 23 -1.91 -0.41 6.21
CA ILE A 23 -2.43 0.63 5.32
C ILE A 23 -1.69 0.60 3.98
N ALA A 24 -2.43 0.53 2.89
CA ALA A 24 -1.91 0.73 1.54
C ALA A 24 -2.22 2.14 1.03
N LEU A 25 -1.23 2.81 0.43
CA LEU A 25 -1.37 4.11 -0.20
C LEU A 25 -1.09 3.97 -1.71
N VAL A 26 -2.04 4.42 -2.54
CA VAL A 26 -1.93 4.38 -3.99
C VAL A 26 -1.79 5.80 -4.54
N ILE A 27 -0.63 6.08 -5.11
CA ILE A 27 -0.26 7.34 -5.75
C ILE A 27 0.28 7.08 -7.16
N THR A 28 0.50 8.14 -7.93
CA THR A 28 1.05 8.08 -9.28
C THR A 28 2.46 8.67 -9.33
N GLU A 29 3.21 8.38 -10.39
CA GLU A 29 4.50 9.05 -10.66
C GLU A 29 4.33 10.58 -10.69
N ARG A 30 3.19 11.09 -11.17
CA ARG A 30 2.90 12.52 -11.28
C ARG A 30 2.76 13.18 -9.92
N ASP A 31 2.16 12.47 -8.96
CA ASP A 31 2.04 12.93 -7.58
C ASP A 31 3.43 13.17 -6.97
N LEU A 32 4.41 12.31 -7.28
CA LEU A 32 5.78 12.43 -6.79
C LEU A 32 6.64 13.48 -7.51
N LEU A 33 6.19 13.97 -8.67
CA LEU A 33 6.85 15.07 -9.38
C LEU A 33 6.46 16.46 -8.82
N GLU A 34 5.43 16.53 -7.97
CA GLU A 34 5.01 17.79 -7.36
C GLU A 34 6.02 18.26 -6.30
N ARG A 35 6.14 19.59 -6.13
CA ARG A 35 7.04 20.15 -5.10
C ARG A 35 6.56 19.74 -3.70
N GLY A 36 7.49 19.22 -2.89
CA GLY A 36 7.19 18.74 -1.54
C GLY A 36 6.51 17.37 -1.49
N ALA A 37 6.36 16.67 -2.62
CA ALA A 37 5.66 15.38 -2.64
C ALA A 37 6.29 14.31 -1.73
N TYR A 38 7.63 14.24 -1.69
CA TYR A 38 8.37 13.32 -0.80
C TYR A 38 8.27 13.73 0.67
N GLU A 39 8.14 15.02 0.98
CA GLU A 39 7.87 15.50 2.34
C GLU A 39 6.47 15.06 2.78
N THR A 40 5.46 15.20 1.90
CA THR A 40 4.11 14.68 2.15
C THR A 40 4.13 13.17 2.37
N LEU A 41 4.90 12.41 1.58
CA LEU A 41 5.01 10.96 1.74
C LEU A 41 5.65 10.58 3.09
N THR A 42 6.73 11.27 3.44
CA THR A 42 7.40 11.14 4.74
C THR A 42 6.45 11.40 5.91
N ASP A 43 5.68 12.48 5.83
CA ASP A 43 4.69 12.81 6.85
C ASP A 43 3.54 11.78 6.89
N CYS A 44 3.10 11.28 5.74
CA CYS A 44 2.13 10.19 5.65
C CYS A 44 2.62 8.93 6.37
N PHE A 45 3.89 8.54 6.22
CA PHE A 45 4.45 7.43 6.99
C PHE A 45 4.36 7.68 8.50
N ARG A 46 4.77 8.88 8.95
CA ARG A 46 4.68 9.24 10.38
C ARG A 46 3.26 9.16 10.90
N TRP A 47 2.27 9.62 10.13
CA TRP A 47 0.86 9.53 10.52
C TRP A 47 0.35 8.09 10.51
N ALA A 48 0.75 7.28 9.53
CA ALA A 48 0.32 5.89 9.41
C ALA A 48 0.79 5.05 10.60
N PHE A 49 2.05 5.19 11.02
CA PHE A 49 2.58 4.48 12.19
C PHE A 49 2.02 4.97 13.55
N GLU A 50 1.12 5.96 13.58
CA GLU A 50 0.30 6.23 14.77
C GLU A 50 -0.86 5.24 14.92
N TYR A 51 -1.21 4.50 13.87
CA TYR A 51 -2.40 3.63 13.81
C TYR A 51 -2.12 2.21 13.30
N ALA A 52 -1.13 2.03 12.44
CA ALA A 52 -0.80 0.79 11.75
C ALA A 52 0.62 0.30 12.09
N SER A 53 0.84 -1.00 11.98
CA SER A 53 2.18 -1.62 12.09
C SER A 53 2.90 -1.74 10.75
N GLN A 54 2.16 -1.67 9.63
CA GLN A 54 2.70 -1.81 8.28
C GLN A 54 2.11 -0.78 7.30
N VAL A 55 2.94 -0.33 6.36
CA VAL A 55 2.54 0.56 5.26
C VAL A 55 3.04 0.02 3.93
N THR A 56 2.16 -0.11 2.95
CA THR A 56 2.53 -0.37 1.57
C THR A 56 2.20 0.84 0.70
N VAL A 57 3.11 1.25 -0.18
CA VAL A 57 2.90 2.34 -1.13
C VAL A 57 3.01 1.78 -2.54
N TYR A 58 2.03 2.09 -3.37
CA TYR A 58 2.11 1.88 -4.80
C TYR A 58 2.30 3.19 -5.52
N VAL A 59 3.32 3.23 -6.37
CA VAL A 59 3.55 4.30 -7.32
C VAL A 59 3.20 3.77 -8.70
N SER A 60 2.03 4.19 -9.21
CA SER A 60 1.61 3.90 -10.57
C SER A 60 2.46 4.69 -11.55
N VAL A 61 3.20 3.98 -12.40
CA VAL A 61 4.12 4.54 -13.40
C VAL A 61 3.55 4.31 -14.79
N LEU A 62 3.59 5.34 -15.64
CA LEU A 62 3.20 5.22 -17.05
C LEU A 62 4.42 5.02 -17.94
N ASP A 63 5.55 5.63 -17.59
CA ASP A 63 6.81 5.51 -18.30
C ASP A 63 7.83 4.72 -17.47
N ALA A 64 8.16 3.51 -17.92
CA ALA A 64 9.15 2.65 -17.26
C ALA A 64 10.53 3.33 -17.10
N ALA A 65 10.85 4.32 -17.94
CA ALA A 65 12.10 5.10 -17.80
C ALA A 65 12.15 5.94 -16.52
N ALA A 66 11.01 6.23 -15.87
CA ALA A 66 10.95 6.94 -14.60
C ALA A 66 11.32 6.06 -13.40
N VAL A 67 11.20 4.73 -13.51
CA VAL A 67 11.39 3.78 -12.40
C VAL A 67 12.76 3.93 -11.73
N PRO A 68 13.91 4.01 -12.44
CA PRO A 68 15.21 4.11 -11.79
C PRO A 68 15.40 5.42 -11.00
N ALA A 69 14.79 6.52 -11.47
CA ALA A 69 14.87 7.80 -10.78
C ALA A 69 14.01 7.77 -9.51
N LEU A 70 12.76 7.33 -9.62
CA LEU A 70 11.84 7.18 -8.48
C LEU A 70 12.42 6.24 -7.42
N ARG A 71 13.01 5.12 -7.83
CA ARG A 71 13.66 4.17 -6.92
C ARG A 71 14.73 4.83 -6.06
N ARG A 72 15.65 5.59 -6.67
CA ARG A 72 16.75 6.23 -5.93
C ARG A 72 16.26 7.20 -4.85
N GLU A 73 15.25 7.99 -5.17
CA GLU A 73 14.63 8.92 -4.22
C GLU A 73 13.90 8.16 -3.09
N LEU A 74 13.15 7.11 -3.43
CA LEU A 74 12.35 6.34 -2.47
C LEU A 74 13.21 5.42 -1.57
N GLU A 75 14.36 4.94 -2.05
CA GLU A 75 15.33 4.19 -1.25
C GLU A 75 16.06 5.07 -0.22
N THR A 76 16.10 6.40 -0.45
CA THR A 76 16.78 7.37 0.43
C THR A 76 15.83 8.27 1.21
N ILE A 77 14.53 7.95 1.17
CA ILE A 77 13.49 8.74 1.84
C ILE A 77 13.66 8.73 3.37
N ASP A 78 13.40 9.87 4.01
CA ASP A 78 13.43 10.02 5.47
C ASP A 78 12.22 9.33 6.12
N ALA A 79 12.28 8.01 6.29
CA ALA A 79 11.19 7.21 6.83
C ALA A 79 11.37 6.87 8.32
N PRO A 80 10.27 6.76 9.10
CA PRO A 80 10.33 6.39 10.52
C PRO A 80 10.64 4.90 10.78
N ARG A 81 10.66 4.08 9.73
CA ARG A 81 10.88 2.63 9.74
C ARG A 81 11.68 2.23 8.49
N GLU A 82 12.20 1.00 8.47
CA GLU A 82 12.88 0.44 7.31
C GLU A 82 11.98 0.37 6.09
N VAL A 83 12.56 0.63 4.92
CA VAL A 83 11.88 0.72 3.62
C VAL A 83 12.44 -0.34 2.68
N ALA A 84 11.55 -1.15 2.10
CA ALA A 84 11.86 -2.04 0.99
C ALA A 84 11.20 -1.52 -0.29
N VAL A 85 12.02 -1.15 -1.28
CA VAL A 85 11.56 -0.69 -2.60
C VAL A 85 11.64 -1.84 -3.61
N ARG A 86 10.58 -2.02 -4.40
CA ARG A 86 10.49 -3.02 -5.47
C ARG A 86 9.99 -2.40 -6.77
N GLY A 87 10.59 -2.79 -7.88
CA GLY A 87 10.22 -2.41 -9.24
C GLY A 87 9.82 -3.63 -10.08
N PRO A 88 9.55 -3.43 -11.38
CA PRO A 88 8.99 -4.48 -12.24
C PRO A 88 9.89 -5.71 -12.45
N ASP A 89 11.21 -5.53 -12.30
CA ASP A 89 12.22 -6.57 -12.50
C ASP A 89 12.58 -7.31 -11.20
N ASP A 90 12.07 -6.86 -10.06
CA ASP A 90 12.33 -7.56 -8.79
C ASP A 90 11.46 -8.79 -8.66
N ARG A 91 12.04 -9.83 -8.06
CA ARG A 91 11.34 -11.08 -7.71
C ARG A 91 11.41 -11.39 -6.21
N THR A 92 12.09 -10.55 -5.45
CA THR A 92 12.29 -10.78 -4.01
C THR A 92 11.16 -10.15 -3.22
N ARG A 93 10.67 -10.87 -2.21
CA ARG A 93 9.68 -10.36 -1.27
C ARG A 93 10.13 -9.04 -0.65
N ALA A 94 9.20 -8.09 -0.51
CA ALA A 94 9.42 -6.86 0.22
C ALA A 94 9.25 -7.11 1.72
N ASP A 95 10.36 -7.38 2.41
CA ASP A 95 10.37 -7.64 3.85
C ASP A 95 10.83 -6.41 4.64
N ALA A 96 9.90 -5.48 4.85
CA ALA A 96 10.09 -4.31 5.69
C ALA A 96 8.73 -3.78 6.17
N PRO A 97 8.67 -2.99 7.27
CA PRO A 97 7.44 -2.33 7.71
C PRO A 97 6.91 -1.31 6.71
N ILE A 98 7.78 -0.71 5.89
CA ILE A 98 7.39 0.15 4.76
C ILE A 98 7.78 -0.55 3.47
N ARG A 99 6.80 -0.76 2.60
CA ARG A 99 6.97 -1.48 1.33
C ARG A 99 6.56 -0.56 0.20
N ILE A 100 7.39 -0.41 -0.83
CA ILE A 100 7.10 0.53 -1.93
C ILE A 100 7.23 -0.21 -3.25
N GLY A 101 6.12 -0.34 -3.98
CA GLY A 101 6.07 -0.87 -5.34
C GLY A 101 6.05 0.26 -6.37
N ILE A 102 6.99 0.25 -7.31
CA ILE A 102 7.11 1.25 -8.37
C ILE A 102 6.79 0.59 -9.71
N GLY A 103 5.65 0.93 -10.31
CA GLY A 103 5.23 0.36 -11.59
C GLY A 103 4.97 -1.15 -11.57
N LEU A 104 4.97 -1.79 -10.40
CA LEU A 104 4.65 -3.20 -10.23
C LEU A 104 3.12 -3.40 -10.25
N GLY A 105 2.56 -3.58 -11.46
CA GLY A 105 1.14 -3.86 -11.60
C GLY A 105 0.72 -5.17 -10.92
N GLY A 106 -0.46 -5.22 -10.30
CA GLY A 106 -0.99 -6.41 -9.62
C GLY A 106 -1.10 -7.62 -10.54
N LYS A 107 -1.49 -7.42 -11.82
CA LYS A 107 -1.46 -8.51 -12.82
C LYS A 107 -0.05 -9.01 -13.11
N HIS A 108 0.94 -8.11 -13.15
CA HIS A 108 2.34 -8.49 -13.40
C HIS A 108 2.93 -9.24 -12.22
N GLU A 109 2.66 -8.79 -11.00
CA GLU A 109 3.03 -9.51 -9.77
C GLU A 109 2.42 -10.92 -9.78
N PHE A 110 1.10 -11.03 -9.98
CA PHE A 110 0.42 -12.32 -10.01
C PHE A 110 0.95 -13.24 -11.11
N THR A 111 1.19 -12.72 -12.31
CA THR A 111 1.79 -13.49 -13.41
C THR A 111 3.19 -14.00 -13.05
N SER A 112 3.97 -13.20 -12.33
CA SER A 112 5.32 -13.58 -11.89
C SER A 112 5.28 -14.64 -10.80
N ALA A 113 4.33 -14.54 -9.86
CA ALA A 113 4.09 -15.55 -8.84
C ALA A 113 3.71 -16.90 -9.46
N VAL A 114 2.74 -16.91 -10.39
CA VAL A 114 2.31 -18.13 -11.10
C VAL A 114 3.44 -18.75 -11.92
N ARG A 115 4.30 -17.95 -12.55
CA ARG A 115 5.47 -18.46 -13.28
C ARG A 115 6.46 -19.15 -12.34
N THR A 116 6.74 -18.55 -11.19
CA THR A 116 7.66 -19.13 -10.20
C THR A 116 7.10 -20.44 -9.66
N LEU A 117 5.82 -20.46 -9.30
CA LEU A 117 5.15 -21.68 -8.84
C LEU A 117 5.15 -22.80 -9.90
N ALA A 118 4.98 -22.44 -11.18
CA ALA A 118 5.06 -23.41 -12.27
C ALA A 118 6.50 -23.95 -12.48
N GLU A 119 7.53 -23.13 -12.24
CA GLU A 119 8.94 -23.55 -12.25
C GLU A 119 9.21 -24.54 -11.09
N ASP A 120 8.66 -24.29 -9.90
CA ASP A 120 8.80 -25.17 -8.73
C ASP A 120 8.07 -26.52 -8.93
N VAL A 121 6.91 -26.51 -9.59
CA VAL A 121 6.21 -27.74 -10.01
C VAL A 121 7.03 -28.54 -11.02
N ASP A 122 7.63 -27.88 -12.02
CA ASP A 122 8.46 -28.55 -13.05
C ASP A 122 9.75 -29.14 -12.43
N ALA A 123 10.30 -28.47 -11.41
CA ALA A 123 11.43 -28.95 -10.63
C ALA A 123 11.06 -30.12 -9.70
N GLY A 124 9.77 -30.33 -9.43
CA GLY A 124 9.27 -31.35 -8.50
C GLY A 124 9.35 -30.94 -7.03
N ASP A 125 9.52 -29.64 -6.75
CA ASP A 125 9.57 -29.09 -5.40
C ASP A 125 8.16 -28.87 -4.80
N VAL A 126 7.14 -28.73 -5.65
CA VAL A 126 5.72 -28.55 -5.27
C VAL A 126 4.84 -29.52 -6.06
N ASP A 127 3.88 -30.17 -5.40
CA ASP A 127 2.82 -30.94 -6.08
C ASP A 127 1.72 -29.98 -6.57
N PRO A 128 1.33 -29.99 -7.86
CA PRO A 128 0.28 -29.12 -8.37
C PRO A 128 -1.08 -29.29 -7.66
N ASP A 129 -1.36 -30.47 -7.08
CA ASP A 129 -2.60 -30.71 -6.32
C ASP A 129 -2.56 -30.10 -4.91
N GLU A 130 -1.39 -29.69 -4.42
CA GLU A 130 -1.20 -29.00 -3.14
C GLU A 130 -1.24 -27.47 -3.26
N ILE A 131 -1.33 -26.93 -4.49
CA ILE A 131 -1.40 -25.48 -4.71
C ILE A 131 -2.73 -24.92 -4.22
N ASP A 132 -2.65 -24.06 -3.21
CA ASP A 132 -3.78 -23.30 -2.68
C ASP A 132 -3.50 -21.78 -2.64
N ALA A 133 -4.37 -21.02 -1.98
CA ALA A 133 -4.23 -19.57 -1.87
C ALA A 133 -2.98 -19.15 -1.09
N GLU A 134 -2.61 -19.90 -0.05
CA GLU A 134 -1.44 -19.62 0.80
C GLU A 134 -0.15 -19.83 -0.02
N GLN A 135 -0.08 -20.92 -0.78
CA GLN A 135 1.01 -21.17 -1.74
C GLN A 135 1.16 -20.02 -2.74
N VAL A 136 0.07 -19.51 -3.31
CA VAL A 136 0.15 -18.36 -4.23
C VAL A 136 0.66 -17.12 -3.52
N GLU A 137 0.18 -16.83 -2.32
CA GLU A 137 0.58 -15.67 -1.51
C GLU A 137 2.07 -15.69 -1.17
N GLU A 138 2.64 -16.88 -0.93
CA GLU A 138 4.06 -17.03 -0.65
C GLU A 138 4.96 -16.53 -1.80
N HIS A 139 4.46 -16.60 -3.03
CA HIS A 139 5.16 -16.18 -4.24
C HIS A 139 4.91 -14.72 -4.63
N LEU A 140 4.06 -14.00 -3.90
CA LEU A 140 3.84 -12.56 -4.12
C LEU A 140 5.01 -11.74 -3.55
N ILE A 141 5.29 -10.61 -4.21
CA ILE A 141 6.31 -9.65 -3.76
C ILE A 141 5.81 -8.91 -2.50
N PHE A 142 4.51 -8.60 -2.47
CA PHE A 142 3.80 -7.98 -1.37
C PHE A 142 2.73 -8.92 -0.81
N PRO A 143 3.07 -9.89 0.05
CA PRO A 143 2.14 -10.95 0.46
C PRO A 143 1.04 -10.50 1.44
N SER A 144 1.19 -9.34 2.10
CA SER A 144 0.25 -8.93 3.15
C SER A 144 -0.98 -8.22 2.61
N GLU A 145 -2.17 -8.67 3.02
CA GLU A 145 -3.44 -7.98 2.80
C GLU A 145 -3.50 -6.65 3.55
N PRO A 146 -3.83 -5.52 2.89
CA PRO A 146 -4.09 -4.27 3.57
C PRO A 146 -5.50 -4.23 4.16
N ASP A 147 -5.65 -3.64 5.35
CA ASP A 147 -6.95 -3.35 5.94
C ASP A 147 -7.63 -2.18 5.22
N LEU A 148 -6.83 -1.16 4.90
CA LEU A 148 -7.29 0.10 4.31
C LEU A 148 -6.42 0.47 3.11
N VAL A 149 -7.03 0.64 1.95
CA VAL A 149 -6.39 1.19 0.76
C VAL A 149 -6.85 2.63 0.57
N ILE A 150 -5.91 3.57 0.66
CA ILE A 150 -6.13 5.00 0.40
C ILE A 150 -5.63 5.30 -1.00
N LYS A 151 -6.52 5.76 -1.88
CA LYS A 151 -6.15 6.26 -3.21
C LYS A 151 -6.44 7.75 -3.32
N THR A 152 -5.41 8.53 -3.67
CA THR A 152 -5.55 9.96 -3.95
C THR A 152 -5.81 10.21 -5.44
N GLY A 153 -6.56 11.27 -5.73
CA GLY A 153 -6.95 11.65 -7.09
C GLY A 153 -8.19 10.91 -7.59
N ALA A 154 -8.95 11.59 -8.44
CA ALA A 154 -10.21 11.09 -9.03
C ALA A 154 -9.98 10.09 -10.20
N GLU A 155 -9.08 9.12 -10.01
CA GLU A 155 -8.79 8.09 -11.01
C GLU A 155 -9.27 6.70 -10.58
N ARG A 156 -9.61 5.85 -11.56
CA ARG A 156 -10.01 4.45 -11.33
C ARG A 156 -8.92 3.69 -10.57
N LEU A 157 -9.29 2.68 -9.78
CA LEU A 157 -8.32 1.81 -9.09
C LEU A 157 -7.22 1.38 -10.07
N SER A 158 -5.97 1.65 -9.72
CA SER A 158 -4.83 1.20 -10.52
C SER A 158 -4.74 -0.32 -10.43
N ASP A 159 -4.07 -0.96 -11.38
CA ASP A 159 -3.74 -2.38 -11.31
C ASP A 159 -2.76 -2.62 -10.15
N PHE A 160 -3.24 -2.65 -8.90
CA PHE A 160 -2.42 -2.75 -7.69
C PHE A 160 -3.11 -3.65 -6.66
N MET A 161 -2.31 -4.56 -6.06
CA MET A 161 -2.73 -5.50 -5.02
C MET A 161 -4.04 -6.24 -5.32
N ILE A 162 -4.25 -6.67 -6.58
CA ILE A 162 -5.52 -7.24 -7.04
C ILE A 162 -5.90 -8.55 -6.32
N TRP A 163 -4.92 -9.28 -5.80
CA TRP A 163 -5.12 -10.49 -5.00
C TRP A 163 -5.31 -10.12 -3.53
N GLN A 164 -4.38 -9.32 -3.03
CA GLN A 164 -4.27 -8.99 -1.62
C GLN A 164 -5.38 -8.06 -1.14
N SER A 165 -6.01 -7.27 -2.02
CA SER A 165 -6.97 -6.25 -1.62
C SER A 165 -8.43 -6.68 -1.74
N VAL A 166 -8.72 -7.98 -1.82
CA VAL A 166 -10.07 -8.50 -2.08
C VAL A 166 -11.03 -8.16 -0.94
N TYR A 167 -10.57 -8.16 0.32
CA TYR A 167 -11.39 -7.82 1.49
C TYR A 167 -11.02 -6.48 2.13
N SER A 168 -10.09 -5.73 1.54
CA SER A 168 -9.70 -4.40 2.02
C SER A 168 -10.80 -3.36 1.91
N GLU A 169 -10.84 -2.44 2.86
CA GLU A 169 -11.64 -1.23 2.74
C GLU A 169 -10.98 -0.23 1.79
N LEU A 170 -11.73 0.20 0.77
CA LEU A 170 -11.24 1.16 -0.21
C LEU A 170 -11.72 2.57 0.13
N TYR A 171 -10.77 3.50 0.21
CA TYR A 171 -11.00 4.93 0.43
C TYR A 171 -10.42 5.75 -0.72
N PHE A 172 -11.30 6.31 -1.55
CA PHE A 172 -10.93 7.20 -2.65
C PHE A 172 -11.16 8.65 -2.25
N THR A 173 -10.18 9.51 -2.50
CA THR A 173 -10.29 10.94 -2.24
C THR A 173 -9.94 11.78 -3.46
N ASP A 174 -10.74 12.80 -3.73
CA ASP A 174 -10.51 13.77 -4.82
C ASP A 174 -9.41 14.79 -4.49
N ILE A 175 -8.74 14.64 -3.35
CA ILE A 175 -7.66 15.54 -2.90
C ILE A 175 -6.40 15.23 -3.69
N ASN A 176 -5.84 16.25 -4.33
CA ASN A 176 -4.53 16.17 -5.00
C ASN A 176 -3.43 15.89 -3.97
N TRP A 177 -2.40 15.14 -4.37
CA TRP A 177 -1.31 14.76 -3.48
C TRP A 177 -0.59 15.94 -2.82
N ARG A 178 -0.26 17.01 -3.57
CA ARG A 178 0.30 18.25 -2.99
C ARG A 178 -0.54 18.87 -1.87
N ASP A 179 -1.85 18.62 -1.88
CA ASP A 179 -2.82 19.20 -0.95
C ASP A 179 -3.22 18.21 0.14
N PHE A 180 -2.72 16.97 0.10
CA PHE A 180 -3.00 15.94 1.09
C PHE A 180 -2.37 16.30 2.45
N ARG A 181 -3.16 16.28 3.51
CA ARG A 181 -2.73 16.65 4.88
C ARG A 181 -3.17 15.60 5.89
N LYS A 182 -2.63 15.71 7.11
CA LYS A 182 -2.98 14.82 8.24
C LYS A 182 -4.50 14.68 8.44
N ARG A 183 -5.26 15.76 8.28
CA ARG A 183 -6.74 15.70 8.42
C ARG A 183 -7.40 14.73 7.43
N ASP A 184 -6.84 14.58 6.23
CA ASP A 184 -7.40 13.78 5.15
C ASP A 184 -7.04 12.31 5.35
N PHE A 185 -5.81 12.05 5.78
CA PHE A 185 -5.41 10.75 6.32
C PHE A 185 -6.32 10.30 7.48
N LEU A 186 -6.53 11.15 8.48
CA LEU A 186 -7.39 10.84 9.62
C LEU A 186 -8.86 10.61 9.22
N ARG A 187 -9.34 11.22 8.14
CA ARG A 187 -10.69 10.94 7.60
C ARG A 187 -10.77 9.55 7.01
N ALA A 188 -9.73 9.11 6.28
CA ALA A 188 -9.67 7.76 5.74
C ALA A 188 -9.68 6.69 6.85
N VAL A 189 -8.84 6.87 7.88
CA VAL A 189 -8.80 5.96 9.04
C VAL A 189 -10.13 5.95 9.79
N LEU A 190 -10.75 7.11 10.01
CA LEU A 190 -12.05 7.18 10.69
C LEU A 190 -13.16 6.48 9.88
N GLU A 191 -13.12 6.60 8.55
CA GLU A 191 -14.06 5.92 7.66
C GLU A 191 -13.89 4.39 7.72
N TYR A 192 -12.65 3.90 7.72
CA TYR A 192 -12.35 2.48 7.96
C TYR A 192 -12.99 1.99 9.27
N CYS A 193 -12.74 2.67 10.39
CA CYS A 193 -13.29 2.26 11.68
C CYS A 193 -14.83 2.24 11.66
N ASN A 194 -15.46 3.21 10.98
CA ASN A 194 -16.93 3.25 10.85
C ASN A 194 -17.50 2.06 10.06
N ARG A 195 -16.77 1.57 9.06
CA ARG A 195 -17.21 0.46 8.20
C ARG A 195 -16.91 -0.90 8.80
N SER A 196 -15.75 -1.09 9.43
CA SER A 196 -15.40 -2.33 10.14
C SER A 196 -16.47 -2.75 11.16
N ARG A 197 -17.08 -1.78 11.86
CA ARG A 197 -18.19 -2.05 12.78
C ARG A 197 -19.44 -2.66 12.12
N ARG A 198 -19.64 -2.50 10.81
CA ARG A 198 -20.79 -3.09 10.09
C ARG A 198 -20.64 -4.60 9.87
N PHE A 199 -19.41 -5.09 9.81
CA PHE A 199 -19.11 -6.52 9.72
C PHE A 199 -19.03 -7.19 11.10
N GLY A 200 -18.85 -6.39 12.17
CA GLY A 200 -18.89 -6.82 13.57
C GLY A 200 -20.27 -6.71 14.24
N GLN A 201 -21.38 -6.75 13.48
CA GLN A 201 -22.74 -6.93 13.99
C GLN A 201 -23.34 -8.24 13.49
#